data_AF-A0A349JKK4-F1
#
_entry.id   AF-A0A349JKK4-F1
#
_cell.length_a   1.000
_cell.length_b   1.000
_cell.length_c   1.000
_cell.angle_alpha   90.00
_cell.angle_beta   90.00
_cell.angle_gamma   90.00
#
_symmetry.space_group_name_H-M   'P 1'
#
loop_
_entity.id
_entity.type
_entity.pdbx_description
1 polymer ?
#
loop_
_entity_poly.entity_id
_entity_poly.type
_entity_poly.pdbx_seq_one_letter_code
_entity_poly.pdbx_strand_id
1 'polypeptide(L)'
;MQNHSDPDNSIVSGELYIKAQNKAQSDCDLKVFCDRGSLALRFPVRHNALWTLLDGKAPSTRKFLALGKYDLNDNPEDWKRASQIAIAMESDLDHPEWEKLFDPTLAKYGIGSAKYAKLAEVLQMPGTKQPEPEMTVGAMWEDYLVWKQTQVEASTFKARYLGLYFNAIKGLKWDAKTKKFSDTGNGIWDKPLGTEVAKLALLIPLNKESKANVLGALSEAFLRAHSQDKIKLTVNPFSNLKQETKPDTRDKYKSVITINGEIWKWWEIRDAKCESALEADKRAFTVQERDIIIEAYYESDQECERQMAPLIEFLFLTGCRPGEAFALVWDNVKFENGFIWFNKSY
;
A
#
# COMPACT_ATOMS: atom_id res chain seq x y z
N MET A 1 -38.18 -6.79 -59.21
CA MET A 1 -39.38 -6.67 -58.36
C MET A 1 -39.19 -7.56 -57.15
N GLN A 2 -39.11 -6.96 -55.96
CA GLN A 2 -39.46 -7.47 -54.61
C GLN A 2 -38.82 -8.81 -54.13
N ASN A 3 -38.43 -9.04 -52.87
CA ASN A 3 -38.30 -8.26 -51.63
C ASN A 3 -37.67 -9.18 -50.55
N HIS A 4 -36.95 -8.57 -49.60
CA HIS A 4 -36.83 -8.86 -48.15
C HIS A 4 -36.30 -10.21 -47.61
N SER A 5 -35.17 -10.16 -46.87
CA SER A 5 -34.98 -10.25 -45.37
C SER A 5 -34.64 -11.67 -44.90
N ASP A 6 -33.71 -12.00 -43.98
CA ASP A 6 -32.82 -11.27 -43.05
C ASP A 6 -31.71 -12.27 -42.56
N PRO A 7 -30.69 -11.82 -41.79
CA PRO A 7 -29.45 -12.57 -41.49
C PRO A 7 -29.46 -13.24 -40.10
N ASP A 8 -28.73 -14.36 -39.92
CA ASP A 8 -27.98 -14.61 -38.67
C ASP A 8 -26.99 -15.79 -38.71
N ASN A 9 -25.99 -15.70 -37.82
CA ASN A 9 -25.09 -16.74 -37.29
C ASN A 9 -23.83 -17.16 -38.06
N SER A 10 -22.75 -16.41 -37.83
CA SER A 10 -21.36 -16.88 -37.94
C SER A 10 -20.62 -16.76 -36.61
N ILE A 11 -20.85 -17.67 -35.67
CA ILE A 11 -20.00 -17.87 -34.48
C ILE A 11 -19.92 -19.38 -34.18
N VAL A 12 -19.29 -20.16 -35.06
CA VAL A 12 -18.94 -21.56 -34.77
C VAL A 12 -17.62 -21.92 -35.46
N SER A 13 -16.51 -21.33 -35.02
CA SER A 13 -15.17 -21.78 -35.44
C SER A 13 -14.09 -21.69 -34.35
N GLY A 14 -14.39 -21.07 -33.19
CA GLY A 14 -13.46 -20.95 -32.06
C GLY A 14 -13.49 -22.12 -31.06
N GLU A 15 -14.59 -22.86 -30.94
CA GLU A 15 -14.74 -23.88 -29.89
C GLU A 15 -14.03 -25.22 -30.19
N LEU A 16 -13.74 -25.50 -31.46
CA LEU A 16 -13.09 -26.76 -31.85
C LEU A 16 -11.57 -26.73 -31.68
N TYR A 17 -10.94 -25.55 -31.62
CA TYR A 17 -9.49 -25.43 -31.49
C TYR A 17 -8.97 -25.60 -30.05
N ILE A 18 -9.82 -25.37 -29.02
CA ILE A 18 -9.42 -25.49 -27.61
C ILE A 18 -9.48 -26.96 -27.12
N LYS A 19 -10.32 -27.81 -27.74
CA LYS A 19 -10.49 -29.21 -27.31
C LYS A 19 -9.32 -30.14 -27.67
N ALA A 20 -8.42 -29.74 -28.56
CA ALA A 20 -7.34 -30.61 -29.05
C ALA A 20 -6.05 -30.57 -28.22
N GLN A 21 -5.84 -29.57 -27.35
CA GLN A 21 -4.60 -29.44 -26.56
C GLN A 21 -4.68 -29.94 -25.11
N ASN A 22 -5.87 -30.31 -24.61
CA ASN A 22 -6.05 -30.79 -23.22
C ASN A 22 -5.79 -32.29 -23.01
N LYS A 23 -5.10 -32.97 -23.92
CA LYS A 23 -4.91 -34.44 -23.85
C LYS A 23 -3.46 -34.83 -23.55
N ALA A 24 -2.87 -34.27 -22.50
CA ALA A 24 -1.66 -34.80 -21.85
C ALA A 24 -1.31 -34.10 -20.51
N GLN A 25 -2.30 -33.68 -19.72
CA GLN A 25 -2.05 -33.14 -18.38
C GLN A 25 -2.74 -34.06 -17.38
N SER A 26 -1.99 -34.61 -16.42
CA SER A 26 -2.52 -35.56 -15.45
C SER A 26 -3.75 -34.97 -14.77
N ASP A 27 -4.79 -35.78 -14.61
CA ASP A 27 -6.09 -35.37 -14.13
C ASP A 27 -5.96 -34.87 -12.68
N CYS A 28 -5.85 -33.55 -12.51
CA CYS A 28 -5.74 -32.88 -11.23
C CYS A 28 -7.09 -32.96 -10.51
N ASP A 29 -7.15 -33.68 -9.39
CA ASP A 29 -8.35 -33.86 -8.58
C ASP A 29 -8.72 -32.59 -7.80
N LEU A 30 -7.73 -31.72 -7.55
CA LEU A 30 -7.91 -30.41 -6.95
C LEU A 30 -8.34 -29.39 -8.02
N LYS A 31 -9.64 -29.09 -8.09
CA LYS A 31 -10.21 -28.33 -9.21
C LYS A 31 -10.33 -26.84 -8.90
N VAL A 32 -9.88 -26.01 -9.84
CA VAL A 32 -10.17 -24.56 -9.84
C VAL A 32 -11.57 -24.34 -10.42
N PHE A 33 -12.35 -23.47 -9.79
CA PHE A 33 -13.65 -23.05 -10.31
C PHE A 33 -13.95 -21.60 -9.93
N CYS A 34 -14.84 -20.95 -10.67
CA CYS A 34 -15.36 -19.63 -10.33
C CYS A 34 -16.64 -19.79 -9.48
N ASP A 35 -16.68 -19.09 -8.34
CA ASP A 35 -17.87 -18.94 -7.48
C ASP A 35 -18.14 -17.45 -7.28
N ARG A 36 -19.30 -16.98 -7.74
CA ARG A 36 -19.78 -15.59 -7.59
C ARG A 36 -18.75 -14.52 -8.00
N GLY A 37 -18.01 -14.75 -9.09
CA GLY A 37 -17.03 -13.80 -9.63
C GLY A 37 -15.65 -13.86 -8.96
N SER A 38 -15.39 -14.87 -8.13
CA SER A 38 -14.08 -15.12 -7.52
C SER A 38 -13.62 -16.55 -7.76
N LEU A 39 -12.33 -16.75 -7.94
CA LEU A 39 -11.78 -18.11 -8.07
C LEU A 39 -11.78 -18.83 -6.71
N ALA A 40 -11.91 -20.14 -6.75
CA ALA A 40 -11.86 -21.02 -5.58
C ALA A 40 -11.26 -22.38 -5.95
N LEU A 41 -10.62 -23.02 -4.96
CA LEU A 41 -10.10 -24.38 -5.06
C LEU A 41 -11.08 -25.36 -4.43
N ARG A 42 -11.35 -26.46 -5.13
CA ARG A 42 -12.22 -27.55 -4.71
C ARG A 42 -11.38 -28.76 -4.35
N PHE A 43 -11.44 -29.17 -3.08
CA PHE A 43 -10.71 -30.32 -2.60
C PHE A 43 -11.54 -31.60 -2.70
N PRO A 44 -10.95 -32.74 -3.11
CA PRO A 44 -11.60 -34.03 -3.03
C PRO A 44 -11.78 -34.47 -1.57
N VAL A 45 -12.77 -35.34 -1.33
CA VAL A 45 -13.16 -35.81 0.02
C VAL A 45 -12.01 -36.53 0.74
N ARG A 46 -11.09 -37.15 0.00
CA ARG A 46 -9.91 -37.83 0.58
C ARG A 46 -9.02 -36.89 1.40
N HIS A 47 -8.98 -35.60 1.06
CA HIS A 47 -8.23 -34.59 1.82
C HIS A 47 -9.07 -33.94 2.94
N ASN A 48 -10.20 -34.53 3.34
CA ASN A 48 -10.97 -34.01 4.48
C ASN A 48 -10.17 -34.04 5.79
N ALA A 49 -9.20 -34.95 5.92
CA ALA A 49 -8.28 -35.01 7.05
C ALA A 49 -7.40 -33.75 7.18
N LEU A 50 -7.04 -33.09 6.07
CA LEU A 50 -6.31 -31.82 6.07
C LEU A 50 -7.07 -30.74 6.85
N TRP A 51 -8.40 -30.72 6.74
CA TRP A 51 -9.23 -29.72 7.41
C TRP A 51 -9.37 -29.97 8.92
N THR A 52 -9.09 -31.19 9.39
CA THR A 52 -8.89 -31.42 10.83
C THR A 52 -7.67 -30.67 11.34
N LEU A 53 -6.58 -30.65 10.56
CA LEU A 53 -5.37 -29.88 10.89
C LEU A 53 -5.65 -28.36 10.81
N LEU A 54 -6.27 -27.89 9.73
CA LEU A 54 -6.44 -26.45 9.46
C LEU A 54 -7.57 -25.78 10.25
N ASP A 55 -8.73 -26.44 10.36
CA ASP A 55 -9.96 -25.88 10.94
C ASP A 55 -10.35 -26.59 12.26
N GLY A 56 -9.57 -27.57 12.73
CA GLY A 56 -9.84 -28.34 13.96
C GLY A 56 -10.99 -29.35 13.85
N LYS A 57 -11.64 -29.46 12.69
CA LYS A 57 -12.75 -30.39 12.44
C LYS A 57 -12.80 -30.82 10.98
N ALA A 58 -12.86 -32.12 10.73
CA ALA A 58 -13.12 -32.67 9.41
C ALA A 58 -14.53 -32.27 8.92
N PRO A 59 -14.67 -31.68 7.73
CA PRO A 59 -15.97 -31.41 7.13
C PRO A 59 -16.64 -32.74 6.72
N SER A 60 -17.97 -32.80 6.83
CA SER A 60 -18.77 -33.93 6.32
C SER A 60 -18.98 -33.87 4.80
N THR A 61 -18.70 -32.72 4.19
CA THR A 61 -18.84 -32.46 2.75
C THR A 61 -17.52 -31.97 2.16
N ARG A 62 -17.46 -31.84 0.82
CA ARG A 62 -16.29 -31.27 0.14
C ARG A 62 -16.09 -29.82 0.58
N LYS A 63 -14.86 -29.46 0.95
CA LYS A 63 -14.48 -28.10 1.27
C LYS A 63 -13.96 -27.36 0.04
N PHE A 64 -14.18 -26.05 0.08
CA PHE A 64 -13.68 -25.12 -0.91
C PHE A 64 -12.81 -24.08 -0.21
N LEU A 65 -11.72 -23.68 -0.87
CA LEU A 65 -10.87 -22.57 -0.44
C LEU A 65 -11.05 -21.41 -1.41
N ALA A 66 -11.68 -20.34 -0.95
CA ALA A 66 -11.89 -19.14 -1.78
C ALA A 66 -10.57 -18.40 -2.00
N LEU A 67 -10.27 -18.08 -3.26
CA LEU A 67 -9.06 -17.36 -3.68
C LEU A 67 -9.29 -15.86 -3.89
N GLY A 68 -10.55 -15.41 -3.97
CA GLY A 68 -10.87 -14.00 -4.20
C GLY A 68 -10.34 -13.01 -3.14
N LYS A 69 -9.93 -13.49 -1.95
CA LYS A 69 -9.26 -12.66 -0.93
C LYS A 69 -7.79 -12.34 -1.26
N TYR A 70 -7.23 -12.95 -2.30
CA TYR A 70 -5.83 -12.84 -2.70
C TYR A 70 -5.70 -12.20 -4.10
N ASP A 71 -6.66 -11.35 -4.46
CA ASP A 71 -6.75 -10.64 -5.73
C ASP A 71 -6.80 -11.55 -6.98
N LEU A 72 -7.15 -12.83 -6.81
CA LEU A 72 -7.35 -13.79 -7.90
C LEU A 72 -8.80 -13.74 -8.41
N ASN A 73 -9.01 -13.04 -9.53
CA ASN A 73 -10.31 -12.79 -10.14
C ASN A 73 -10.55 -13.70 -11.37
N ASP A 74 -11.75 -13.62 -11.94
CA ASP A 74 -12.14 -14.39 -13.13
C ASP A 74 -11.51 -13.81 -14.41
N ASN A 75 -10.18 -13.91 -14.54
CA ASN A 75 -9.44 -13.54 -15.74
C ASN A 75 -8.41 -14.64 -16.13
N PRO A 76 -7.97 -14.71 -17.41
CA PRO A 76 -7.14 -15.81 -17.88
C PRO A 76 -5.79 -15.99 -17.16
N GLU A 77 -5.18 -14.89 -16.70
CA GLU A 77 -3.89 -14.93 -15.98
C GLU A 77 -4.05 -15.51 -14.58
N ASP A 78 -5.09 -15.08 -13.86
CA ASP A 78 -5.43 -15.57 -12.52
C ASP A 78 -5.90 -17.02 -12.54
N TRP A 79 -6.61 -17.46 -13.60
CA TRP A 79 -6.91 -18.87 -13.82
C TRP A 79 -5.65 -19.71 -13.94
N LYS A 80 -4.67 -19.26 -14.73
CA LYS A 80 -3.38 -19.95 -14.87
C LYS A 80 -2.65 -20.04 -13.53
N ARG A 81 -2.63 -18.95 -12.76
CA ARG A 81 -2.02 -18.91 -11.43
C ARG A 81 -2.76 -19.81 -10.43
N ALA A 82 -4.09 -19.80 -10.41
CA ALA A 82 -4.90 -20.67 -9.56
C ALA A 82 -4.71 -22.15 -9.93
N SER A 83 -4.56 -22.48 -11.22
CA SER A 83 -4.25 -23.83 -11.67
C SER A 83 -2.86 -24.28 -11.23
N GLN A 84 -1.86 -23.40 -11.27
CA GLN A 84 -0.52 -23.70 -10.75
C GLN A 84 -0.53 -23.94 -9.25
N ILE A 85 -1.29 -23.15 -8.50
CA ILE A 85 -1.51 -23.36 -7.07
C ILE A 85 -2.15 -24.73 -6.81
N ALA A 86 -3.19 -25.07 -7.57
CA ALA A 86 -3.89 -26.34 -7.44
C ALA A 86 -2.95 -27.54 -7.65
N ILE A 87 -2.14 -27.49 -8.70
CA ILE A 87 -1.14 -28.52 -9.04
C ILE A 87 -0.09 -28.64 -7.93
N ALA A 88 0.43 -27.52 -7.42
CA ALA A 88 1.44 -27.52 -6.37
C ALA A 88 0.89 -28.11 -5.06
N MET A 89 -0.34 -27.73 -4.67
CA MET A 89 -0.99 -28.25 -3.48
C MET A 89 -1.29 -29.75 -3.60
N GLU A 90 -1.77 -30.19 -4.76
CA GLU A 90 -2.02 -31.61 -4.99
C GLU A 90 -0.74 -32.44 -4.95
N SER A 91 0.33 -31.95 -5.59
CA SER A 91 1.63 -32.63 -5.55
C SER A 91 2.15 -32.84 -4.14
N ASP A 92 1.92 -31.89 -3.23
CA ASP A 92 2.29 -32.04 -1.83
C ASP A 92 1.35 -33.01 -1.09
N LEU A 93 0.04 -32.96 -1.38
CA LEU A 93 -0.99 -33.77 -0.71
C LEU A 93 -1.01 -35.24 -1.14
N ASP A 94 -0.57 -35.56 -2.37
CA ASP A 94 -0.51 -36.93 -2.88
C ASP A 94 0.78 -37.66 -2.47
N HIS A 95 1.74 -36.96 -1.86
CA HIS A 95 2.96 -37.57 -1.35
C HIS A 95 2.68 -38.38 -0.05
N PRO A 96 3.29 -39.56 0.14
CA PRO A 96 3.09 -40.37 1.36
C PRO A 96 3.51 -39.65 2.66
N GLU A 97 4.42 -38.67 2.56
CA GLU A 97 4.82 -37.78 3.66
C GLU A 97 4.22 -36.37 3.54
N TRP A 98 3.00 -36.23 3.01
CA TRP A 98 2.36 -34.93 2.76
C TRP A 98 2.35 -34.00 3.99
N GLU A 99 2.25 -34.55 5.20
CA GLU A 99 2.27 -33.78 6.46
C GLU A 99 3.54 -32.93 6.62
N LYS A 100 4.67 -33.34 6.04
CA LYS A 100 5.95 -32.60 6.08
C LYS A 100 6.10 -31.62 4.92
N LEU A 101 5.44 -31.87 3.79
CA LEU A 101 5.62 -31.12 2.55
C LEU A 101 4.57 -30.04 2.33
N PHE A 102 3.34 -30.32 2.78
CA PHE A 102 2.22 -29.40 2.69
C PHE A 102 2.39 -28.30 3.72
N ASP A 103 2.40 -27.04 3.27
CA ASP A 103 2.46 -25.89 4.16
C ASP A 103 1.06 -25.53 4.71
N PRO A 104 0.79 -25.74 6.02
CA PRO A 104 -0.52 -25.46 6.61
C PRO A 104 -0.85 -23.96 6.66
N THR A 105 0.16 -23.08 6.56
CA THR A 105 -0.05 -21.62 6.49
C THR A 105 -0.53 -21.16 5.13
N LEU A 106 -0.41 -22.04 4.13
CA LEU A 106 -0.64 -21.78 2.71
C LEU A 106 0.28 -20.70 2.10
N ALA A 107 1.31 -20.27 2.84
CA ALA A 107 2.25 -19.25 2.40
C ALA A 107 3.11 -19.74 1.23
N LYS A 108 3.51 -21.02 1.23
CA LYS A 108 4.19 -21.72 0.13
C LYS A 108 3.49 -21.54 -1.21
N TYR A 109 2.15 -21.45 -1.19
CA TYR A 109 1.33 -21.33 -2.39
C TYR A 109 0.92 -19.88 -2.70
N GLY A 110 1.45 -18.90 -1.97
CA GLY A 110 1.15 -17.47 -2.19
C GLY A 110 -0.27 -17.05 -1.81
N ILE A 111 -0.98 -17.85 -0.99
CA ILE A 111 -2.37 -17.63 -0.55
C ILE A 111 -2.51 -17.76 0.97
N GLY A 112 -1.48 -17.36 1.72
CA GLY A 112 -1.50 -17.35 3.18
C GLY A 112 -2.43 -16.28 3.74
N SER A 113 -3.21 -16.61 4.78
CA SER A 113 -4.03 -15.64 5.51
C SER A 113 -3.66 -15.57 6.98
N ALA A 114 -4.02 -14.44 7.63
CA ALA A 114 -3.88 -14.25 9.07
C ALA A 114 -4.58 -15.35 9.90
N LYS A 115 -5.60 -16.03 9.33
CA LYS A 115 -6.28 -17.17 9.96
C LYS A 115 -5.34 -18.36 10.13
N TYR A 116 -4.53 -18.67 9.12
CA TYR A 116 -3.64 -19.84 9.10
C TYR A 116 -2.20 -19.51 9.53
N ALA A 117 -1.82 -18.24 9.56
CA ALA A 117 -0.54 -17.79 10.12
C ALA A 117 -0.39 -18.12 11.62
N LYS A 118 -1.48 -18.04 12.40
CA LYS A 118 -1.51 -18.45 13.82
C LYS A 118 -1.33 -19.96 14.02
N LEU A 119 -1.62 -20.76 12.98
CA LEU A 119 -1.50 -22.20 13.04
C LEU A 119 -0.02 -22.65 13.04
N ALA A 120 0.88 -21.88 12.42
CA ALA A 120 2.32 -22.14 12.47
C ALA A 120 2.95 -21.93 13.86
N GLU A 121 2.35 -21.07 14.69
CA GLU A 121 2.80 -20.90 16.09
C GLU A 121 2.33 -22.06 16.98
N VAL A 122 1.16 -22.63 16.68
CA VAL A 122 0.56 -23.74 17.45
C VAL A 122 1.12 -25.10 17.02
N LEU A 123 1.36 -25.29 15.72
CA LEU A 123 2.01 -26.46 15.16
C LEU A 123 3.52 -26.22 15.16
N GLN A 124 4.16 -26.40 16.32
CA GLN A 124 5.63 -26.47 16.41
C GLN A 124 6.11 -27.75 15.70
N MET A 125 6.09 -27.76 14.37
CA MET A 125 6.76 -28.80 13.60
C MET A 125 8.27 -28.55 13.66
N PRO A 126 9.08 -29.51 14.15
CA PRO A 126 10.52 -29.38 14.13
C PRO A 126 11.00 -29.61 12.69
N GLY A 127 11.31 -28.55 11.93
CA GLY A 127 11.96 -28.78 10.64
C GLY A 127 12.13 -27.62 9.66
N THR A 128 11.23 -26.64 9.61
CA THR A 128 11.39 -25.52 8.65
C THR A 128 12.04 -24.33 9.34
N LYS A 129 13.35 -24.44 9.62
CA LYS A 129 14.17 -23.24 9.81
C LYS A 129 14.04 -22.44 8.52
N GLN A 130 13.34 -21.31 8.57
CA GLN A 130 13.48 -20.26 7.56
C GLN A 130 14.99 -20.03 7.38
N PRO A 131 15.50 -20.01 6.13
CA PRO A 131 16.92 -19.78 5.91
C PRO A 131 17.31 -18.50 6.65
N GLU A 132 18.38 -18.55 7.42
CA GLU A 132 18.89 -17.37 8.11
C GLU A 132 19.02 -16.25 7.07
N PRO A 133 18.45 -15.08 7.31
CA PRO A 133 18.45 -13.99 6.34
C PRO A 133 19.88 -13.57 6.05
N GLU A 134 20.35 -13.84 4.84
CA GLU A 134 21.65 -13.42 4.32
C GLU A 134 21.78 -11.88 4.23
N MET A 135 20.69 -11.15 4.40
CA MET A 135 20.63 -9.69 4.24
C MET A 135 19.99 -8.99 5.45
N THR A 136 20.60 -7.88 5.84
CA THR A 136 20.07 -6.96 6.86
C THR A 136 19.05 -5.99 6.27
N VAL A 137 18.25 -5.34 7.11
CA VAL A 137 17.34 -4.27 6.65
C VAL A 137 18.11 -3.14 5.97
N GLY A 138 19.28 -2.78 6.51
CA GLY A 138 20.13 -1.73 5.96
C GLY A 138 20.57 -2.03 4.52
N ALA A 139 21.10 -3.23 4.27
CA ALA A 139 21.53 -3.64 2.94
C ALA A 139 20.36 -3.66 1.93
N MET A 140 19.20 -4.19 2.33
CA MET A 140 17.99 -4.15 1.51
C MET A 140 17.56 -2.71 1.20
N TRP A 141 17.66 -1.82 2.20
CA TRP A 141 17.26 -0.43 2.06
C TRP A 141 18.20 0.36 1.14
N GLU A 142 19.51 0.13 1.19
CA GLU A 142 20.48 0.77 0.30
C GLU A 142 20.22 0.41 -1.17
N ASP A 143 20.01 -0.86 -1.47
CA ASP A 143 19.62 -1.32 -2.81
C ASP A 143 18.29 -0.70 -3.27
N TYR A 144 17.34 -0.57 -2.36
CA TYR A 144 16.07 0.09 -2.63
C TYR A 144 16.24 1.58 -2.94
N LEU A 145 17.12 2.29 -2.22
CA LEU A 145 17.38 3.72 -2.44
C LEU A 145 17.93 4.00 -3.84
N VAL A 146 18.86 3.17 -4.33
CA VAL A 146 19.43 3.32 -5.70
C VAL A 146 18.32 3.28 -6.75
N TRP A 147 17.39 2.34 -6.62
CA TRP A 147 16.25 2.27 -7.52
C TRP A 147 15.27 3.42 -7.31
N LYS A 148 14.90 3.70 -6.06
CA LYS A 148 13.84 4.65 -5.74
C LYS A 148 14.19 6.08 -6.16
N GLN A 149 15.48 6.42 -6.18
CA GLN A 149 15.97 7.69 -6.71
C GLN A 149 15.51 7.95 -8.16
N THR A 150 15.38 6.90 -8.97
CA THR A 150 14.92 7.01 -10.38
C THR A 150 13.41 7.17 -10.51
N GLN A 151 12.65 6.90 -9.45
CA GLN A 151 11.18 6.79 -9.49
C GLN A 151 10.46 7.98 -8.85
N VAL A 152 11.17 8.82 -8.09
CA VAL A 152 10.56 9.93 -7.35
C VAL A 152 11.34 11.22 -7.60
N GLU A 153 10.66 12.36 -7.42
CA GLU A 153 11.29 13.68 -7.49
C GLU A 153 12.47 13.76 -6.51
N ALA A 154 13.61 14.30 -6.95
CA ALA A 154 14.83 14.49 -6.17
C ALA A 154 14.62 15.16 -4.80
N SER A 155 13.75 16.16 -4.68
CA SER A 155 13.34 16.83 -3.44
C SER A 155 12.67 15.85 -2.48
N THR A 156 11.75 15.04 -3.00
CA THR A 156 11.05 13.99 -2.25
C THR A 156 12.02 12.89 -1.83
N PHE A 157 12.92 12.48 -2.73
CA PHE A 157 13.96 11.49 -2.43
C PHE A 157 14.87 11.95 -1.28
N LYS A 158 15.41 13.17 -1.40
CA LYS A 158 16.31 13.76 -0.40
C LYS A 158 15.61 13.95 0.95
N ALA A 159 14.44 14.59 0.97
CA ALA A 159 13.76 14.93 2.23
C ALA A 159 13.17 13.70 2.92
N ARG A 160 12.49 12.82 2.17
CA ARG A 160 11.77 11.67 2.75
C ARG A 160 12.64 10.44 2.86
N TYR A 161 13.26 9.99 1.78
CA TYR A 161 13.95 8.69 1.77
C TYR A 161 15.33 8.77 2.43
N LEU A 162 16.17 9.73 2.04
CA LEU A 162 17.50 9.94 2.64
C LEU A 162 17.45 10.67 3.98
N GLY A 163 16.50 11.58 4.16
CA GLY A 163 16.33 12.34 5.40
C GLY A 163 15.53 11.54 6.42
N LEU A 164 14.20 11.58 6.31
CA LEU A 164 13.33 11.07 7.36
C LEU A 164 13.40 9.55 7.55
N TYR A 165 13.27 8.77 6.47
CA TYR A 165 13.11 7.32 6.53
C TYR A 165 14.43 6.63 6.88
N PHE A 166 15.51 6.98 6.19
CA PHE A 166 16.84 6.46 6.46
C PHE A 166 17.27 6.67 7.91
N ASN A 167 17.11 7.89 8.44
CA ASN A 167 17.43 8.18 9.83
C ASN A 167 16.54 7.38 10.79
N ALA A 168 15.23 7.29 10.52
CA ALA A 168 14.31 6.51 11.34
C ALA A 168 14.67 5.01 11.38
N ILE A 169 15.04 4.42 10.24
CA ILE A 169 15.47 3.02 10.13
C ILE A 169 16.79 2.79 10.90
N LYS A 170 17.70 3.77 10.88
CA LYS A 170 18.91 3.79 11.71
C LYS A 170 18.65 4.05 13.20
N GLY A 171 17.41 4.33 13.59
CA GLY A 171 17.07 4.68 14.97
C GLY A 171 17.49 6.09 15.36
N LEU A 172 17.79 6.96 14.40
CA LEU A 172 18.19 8.35 14.64
C LEU A 172 16.97 9.28 14.65
N LYS A 173 16.90 10.15 15.65
CA LYS A 173 15.89 11.21 15.74
C LYS A 173 16.56 12.57 15.75
N TRP A 174 16.10 13.46 14.88
CA TRP A 174 16.53 14.85 14.87
C TRP A 174 15.89 15.63 16.03
N ASP A 175 16.72 16.31 16.81
CA ASP A 175 16.27 17.28 17.81
C ASP A 175 16.52 18.71 17.29
N ALA A 176 15.43 19.45 17.08
CA ALA A 176 15.47 20.82 16.59
C ALA A 176 16.13 21.81 17.56
N LYS A 177 16.07 21.54 18.88
CA LYS A 177 16.67 22.43 19.90
C LYS A 177 18.18 22.27 19.93
N THR A 178 18.66 21.03 19.94
CA THR A 178 20.09 20.72 20.03
C THR A 178 20.77 20.67 18.67
N LYS A 179 20.00 20.68 17.57
CA LYS A 179 20.46 20.52 16.17
C LYS A 179 21.35 19.29 15.98
N LYS A 180 21.02 18.21 16.67
CA LYS A 180 21.77 16.95 16.66
C LYS A 180 20.83 15.77 16.48
N PHE A 181 21.37 14.68 15.94
CA PHE A 181 20.71 13.39 15.97
C PHE A 181 20.99 12.70 17.31
N SER A 182 19.94 12.17 17.93
CA SER A 182 20.06 11.25 19.05
C SER A 182 19.65 9.85 18.63
N ASP A 183 20.34 8.85 19.17
CA ASP A 183 19.96 7.46 19.03
C ASP A 183 18.74 7.18 19.91
N THR A 184 17.74 6.54 19.32
CA THR A 184 16.49 6.16 19.96
C THR A 184 16.55 4.74 20.54
N GLY A 185 17.60 3.97 20.24
CA GLY A 185 17.74 2.56 20.61
C GLY A 185 16.83 1.61 19.82
N ASN A 186 15.98 2.14 18.93
CA ASN A 186 15.00 1.38 18.15
C ASN A 186 15.40 1.24 16.66
N GLY A 187 16.70 1.34 16.38
CA GLY A 187 17.24 1.15 15.03
C GLY A 187 17.06 -0.29 14.56
N ILE A 188 16.57 -0.46 13.33
CA ILE A 188 16.41 -1.77 12.68
C ILE A 188 17.47 -2.00 11.59
N TRP A 189 18.33 -1.01 11.32
CA TRP A 189 19.32 -1.02 10.24
C TRP A 189 20.17 -2.30 10.19
N ASP A 190 20.84 -2.64 11.30
CA ASP A 190 21.72 -3.82 11.38
C ASP A 190 20.96 -5.11 11.69
N LYS A 191 19.63 -5.08 11.75
CA LYS A 191 18.85 -6.26 12.09
C LYS A 191 18.71 -7.18 10.89
N PRO A 192 18.84 -8.51 11.09
CA PRO A 192 18.52 -9.48 10.05
C PRO A 192 17.05 -9.39 9.64
N LEU A 193 16.75 -9.60 8.36
CA LEU A 193 15.37 -9.62 7.87
C LEU A 193 14.62 -10.84 8.41
N GLY A 194 13.67 -10.64 9.32
CA GLY A 194 12.89 -11.73 9.91
C GLY A 194 11.63 -11.22 10.60
N THR A 195 10.84 -12.11 11.18
CA THR A 195 9.58 -11.75 11.85
C THR A 195 9.78 -10.80 13.04
N GLU A 196 10.90 -10.88 13.75
CA GLU A 196 11.19 -10.00 14.89
C GLU A 196 11.41 -8.54 14.48
N VAL A 197 11.85 -8.29 13.23
CA VAL A 197 12.09 -6.92 12.75
C VAL A 197 10.80 -6.14 12.58
N ALA A 198 9.68 -6.81 12.35
CA ALA A 198 8.35 -6.22 12.26
C ALA A 198 7.96 -5.54 13.58
N LYS A 199 8.19 -6.23 14.71
CA LYS A 199 7.92 -5.72 16.06
C LYS A 199 8.79 -4.50 16.37
N LEU A 200 10.08 -4.56 16.02
CA LEU A 200 11.00 -3.44 16.20
C LEU A 200 10.63 -2.23 15.32
N ALA A 201 10.19 -2.45 14.08
CA ALA A 201 9.79 -1.39 13.17
C ALA A 201 8.57 -0.59 13.70
N LEU A 202 7.67 -1.24 14.44
CA LEU A 202 6.55 -0.56 15.10
C LEU A 202 7.00 0.38 16.23
N LEU A 203 8.16 0.14 16.85
CA LEU A 203 8.71 0.95 17.94
C LEU A 203 9.42 2.24 17.45
N ILE A 204 9.60 2.41 16.14
CA ILE A 204 10.22 3.61 15.58
C ILE A 204 9.46 4.87 16.02
N PRO A 205 10.11 5.89 16.63
CA PRO A 205 9.43 7.03 17.25
C PRO A 205 9.10 8.13 16.22
N LEU A 206 8.17 7.81 15.30
CA LEU A 206 7.61 8.73 14.32
C LEU A 206 6.12 9.00 14.58
N ASN A 207 5.62 10.12 14.05
CA ASN A 207 4.17 10.35 13.99
C ASN A 207 3.49 9.25 13.15
N LYS A 208 2.17 9.05 13.36
CA LYS A 208 1.42 7.95 12.73
C LYS A 208 1.54 7.91 11.21
N GLU A 209 1.43 9.05 10.54
CA GLU A 209 1.50 9.15 9.09
C GLU A 209 2.89 8.81 8.56
N SER A 210 3.93 9.45 9.11
CA SER A 210 5.32 9.18 8.75
C SER A 210 5.69 7.72 9.02
N LYS A 211 5.24 7.15 10.13
CA LYS A 211 5.44 5.73 10.46
C LYS A 211 4.79 4.82 9.43
N ALA A 212 3.52 5.04 9.09
CA ALA A 212 2.82 4.25 8.08
C ALA A 212 3.52 4.33 6.71
N ASN A 213 4.06 5.50 6.35
CA ASN A 213 4.81 5.67 5.11
C ASN A 213 6.17 4.94 5.14
N VAL A 214 6.92 4.99 6.24
CA VAL A 214 8.17 4.22 6.41
C VAL A 214 7.90 2.73 6.29
N LEU A 215 6.89 2.21 7.00
CA LEU A 215 6.51 0.80 6.95
C LEU A 215 6.07 0.36 5.56
N GLY A 216 5.34 1.24 4.85
CA GLY A 216 5.01 1.04 3.44
C GLY A 216 6.23 0.93 2.54
N ALA A 217 7.21 1.82 2.73
CA ALA A 217 8.44 1.81 1.95
C ALA A 217 9.33 0.60 2.27
N LEU A 218 9.40 0.16 3.53
CA LEU A 218 10.09 -1.07 3.93
C LEU A 218 9.45 -2.32 3.30
N SER A 219 8.12 -2.36 3.25
CA SER A 219 7.39 -3.42 2.56
C SER A 219 7.67 -3.43 1.05
N GLU A 220 7.71 -2.26 0.40
CA GLU A 220 8.07 -2.13 -1.01
C GLU A 220 9.52 -2.56 -1.27
N ALA A 221 10.46 -2.17 -0.40
CA ALA A 221 11.86 -2.57 -0.45
C ALA A 221 12.02 -4.09 -0.37
N PHE A 222 11.28 -4.73 0.54
CA PHE A 222 11.26 -6.19 0.65
C PHE A 222 10.75 -6.86 -0.62
N LEU A 223 9.59 -6.44 -1.13
CA LEU A 223 9.00 -7.04 -2.33
C LEU A 223 9.93 -6.91 -3.54
N ARG A 224 10.65 -5.79 -3.65
CA ARG A 224 11.64 -5.58 -4.70
C ARG A 224 12.85 -6.50 -4.54
N ALA A 225 13.42 -6.57 -3.35
CA ALA A 225 14.58 -7.44 -3.14
C ALA A 225 14.22 -8.92 -3.31
N HIS A 226 13.00 -9.31 -2.95
CA HIS A 226 12.44 -10.63 -3.26
C HIS A 226 12.26 -10.86 -4.77
N SER A 227 11.74 -9.89 -5.54
CA SER A 227 11.59 -10.05 -7.00
C SER A 227 12.91 -10.09 -7.77
N GLN A 228 14.02 -9.70 -7.13
CA GLN A 228 15.38 -9.81 -7.64
C GLN A 228 16.11 -11.08 -7.14
N ASP A 229 15.39 -11.99 -6.46
CA ASP A 229 15.94 -13.20 -5.84
C ASP A 229 17.09 -12.93 -4.83
N LYS A 230 17.18 -11.70 -4.29
CA LYS A 230 18.18 -11.32 -3.27
C LYS A 230 17.79 -11.74 -1.87
N ILE A 231 16.53 -12.10 -1.65
CA ILE A 231 16.00 -12.55 -0.37
C ILE A 231 15.29 -13.88 -0.60
N LYS A 232 15.63 -14.89 0.21
CA LYS A 232 14.97 -16.21 0.20
C LYS A 232 13.75 -16.29 1.11
N LEU A 233 13.51 -15.28 1.97
CA LEU A 233 12.31 -15.21 2.80
C LEU A 233 11.07 -15.10 1.92
N THR A 234 10.15 -16.04 2.11
CA THR A 234 8.87 -16.08 1.39
C THR A 234 7.83 -15.11 1.97
N VAL A 235 7.99 -14.71 3.24
CA VAL A 235 7.04 -13.87 3.96
C VAL A 235 7.62 -12.48 4.17
N ASN A 236 6.92 -11.46 3.70
CA ASN A 236 7.26 -10.06 3.95
C ASN A 236 6.95 -9.67 5.41
N PRO A 237 7.97 -9.39 6.24
CA PRO A 237 7.75 -9.07 7.65
C PRO A 237 7.06 -7.71 7.85
N PHE A 238 7.05 -6.84 6.84
CA PHE A 238 6.41 -5.53 6.89
C PHE A 238 5.02 -5.50 6.24
N SER A 239 4.52 -6.66 5.80
CA SER A 239 3.16 -6.76 5.26
C SER A 239 2.14 -6.32 6.30
N ASN A 240 1.10 -5.61 5.86
CA ASN A 240 -0.02 -5.09 6.67
C ASN A 240 0.32 -4.06 7.77
N LEU A 241 1.58 -3.86 8.17
CA LEU A 241 1.95 -2.88 9.20
C LEU A 241 1.58 -1.43 8.85
N LYS A 242 1.58 -1.09 7.56
CA LYS A 242 1.10 0.22 7.07
C LYS A 242 -0.38 0.43 7.40
N GLN A 243 -1.20 -0.61 7.30
CA GLN A 243 -2.65 -0.51 7.53
C GLN A 243 -2.94 -0.36 9.03
N GLU A 244 -2.21 -1.11 9.88
CA GLU A 244 -2.33 -1.03 11.34
C GLU A 244 -1.96 0.35 11.90
N THR A 245 -1.07 1.07 11.21
CA THR A 245 -0.57 2.38 11.64
C THR A 245 -1.24 3.56 10.94
N LYS A 246 -2.07 3.30 9.91
CA LYS A 246 -2.73 4.37 9.15
C LYS A 246 -3.79 5.02 10.04
N PRO A 247 -3.68 6.33 10.35
CA PRO A 247 -4.77 7.02 11.04
C PRO A 247 -6.02 7.00 10.16
N ASP A 248 -7.21 6.84 10.75
CA ASP A 248 -8.45 7.02 10.01
C ASP A 248 -8.45 8.46 9.50
N THR A 249 -8.56 8.61 8.18
CA THR A 249 -8.59 9.93 7.52
C THR A 249 -9.74 10.82 8.00
N ARG A 250 -10.76 10.23 8.66
CA ARG A 250 -11.88 10.93 9.26
C ARG A 250 -11.61 11.34 10.71
N ASP A 251 -10.60 10.79 11.38
CA ASP A 251 -10.26 11.16 12.76
C ASP A 251 -9.92 12.64 12.89
N LYS A 252 -9.30 13.24 11.86
CA LYS A 252 -9.00 14.67 11.83
C LYS A 252 -10.23 15.59 11.77
N TYR A 253 -11.42 15.02 11.54
CA TYR A 253 -12.70 15.75 11.52
C TYR A 253 -13.61 15.41 12.70
N LYS A 254 -13.15 14.54 13.62
CA LYS A 254 -13.91 14.21 14.82
C LYS A 254 -13.76 15.33 15.84
N SER A 255 -14.88 15.73 16.44
CA SER A 255 -14.85 16.61 17.60
C SER A 255 -14.12 15.94 18.75
N VAL A 256 -13.36 16.72 19.51
CA VAL A 256 -12.63 16.24 20.69
C VAL A 256 -13.39 16.67 21.93
N ILE A 257 -13.61 15.72 22.85
CA ILE A 257 -14.16 16.01 24.17
C ILE A 257 -12.96 16.30 25.08
N THR A 258 -12.92 17.51 25.65
CA THR A 258 -11.85 17.88 26.57
C THR A 258 -12.03 17.18 27.93
N ILE A 259 -10.98 17.20 28.75
CA ILE A 259 -11.03 16.71 30.14
C ILE A 259 -12.11 17.40 30.99
N ASN A 260 -12.55 18.59 30.58
CA ASN A 260 -13.59 19.38 31.24
C ASN A 260 -15.00 19.09 30.68
N GLY A 261 -15.14 18.16 29.72
CA GLY A 261 -16.42 17.80 29.10
C GLY A 261 -16.87 18.73 27.97
N GLU A 262 -16.06 19.71 27.56
CA GLU A 262 -16.39 20.59 26.45
C GLU A 262 -16.18 19.87 25.10
N ILE A 263 -17.10 20.08 24.16
CA ILE A 263 -17.01 19.53 22.81
C ILE A 263 -16.35 20.56 21.91
N TRP A 264 -15.13 20.29 21.46
CA TRP A 264 -14.42 21.12 20.51
C TRP A 264 -14.61 20.58 19.10
N LYS A 265 -15.09 21.41 18.19
CA LYS A 265 -15.24 21.05 16.77
C LYS A 265 -13.87 20.92 16.12
N TRP A 266 -13.77 20.18 15.01
CA TRP A 266 -12.46 19.86 14.42
C TRP A 266 -11.66 21.09 13.96
N TRP A 267 -12.33 22.20 13.62
CA TRP A 267 -11.70 23.48 13.28
C TRP A 267 -11.35 24.35 14.51
N GLU A 268 -11.75 23.93 15.71
CA GLU A 268 -11.40 24.56 17.00
C GLU A 268 -10.23 23.84 17.67
N ILE A 269 -9.88 22.64 17.19
CA ILE A 269 -8.73 21.86 17.67
C ILE A 269 -7.45 22.60 17.26
N ARG A 270 -6.76 23.15 18.26
CA ARG A 270 -5.45 23.77 18.07
C ARG A 270 -4.42 22.68 17.79
N ASP A 271 -3.71 22.78 16.67
CA ASP A 271 -2.55 21.94 16.43
C ASP A 271 -1.49 22.31 17.50
N ALA A 272 -0.79 21.32 18.07
CA ALA A 272 0.25 21.55 19.09
C ALA A 272 1.44 22.42 18.61
N LYS A 273 1.42 22.83 17.35
CA LYS A 273 2.37 23.76 16.71
C LYS A 273 1.83 25.18 16.54
N CYS A 274 0.52 25.41 16.70
CA CYS A 274 -0.06 26.75 16.60
C CYS A 274 0.17 27.49 17.92
N GLU A 275 0.92 28.59 17.87
CA GLU A 275 1.22 29.40 19.06
C GLU A 275 0.02 30.28 19.43
N SER A 276 -0.90 30.53 18.49
CA SER A 276 -2.07 31.38 18.69
C SER A 276 -3.39 30.74 18.24
N ALA A 277 -4.51 31.29 18.76
CA ALA A 277 -5.85 30.90 18.34
C ALA A 277 -6.18 31.30 16.89
N LEU A 278 -5.54 32.35 16.38
CA LEU A 278 -5.66 32.81 14.99
C LEU A 278 -5.01 31.82 14.01
N GLU A 279 -3.84 31.27 14.34
CA GLU A 279 -3.16 30.27 13.51
C GLU A 279 -3.91 28.93 13.41
N ALA A 280 -4.79 28.66 14.36
CA ALA A 280 -5.59 27.43 14.39
C ALA A 280 -6.88 27.54 13.56
N ASP A 281 -7.30 28.76 13.18
CA ASP A 281 -8.53 28.97 12.41
C ASP A 281 -8.35 28.57 10.95
N LYS A 282 -9.06 27.52 10.53
CA LYS A 282 -8.98 26.95 9.17
C LYS A 282 -10.20 27.31 8.31
N ARG A 283 -10.99 28.31 8.72
CA ARG A 283 -12.13 28.79 7.93
C ARG A 283 -11.63 29.51 6.67
N ALA A 284 -12.40 29.39 5.59
CA ALA A 284 -12.15 30.17 4.39
C ALA A 284 -12.50 31.64 4.64
N PHE A 285 -11.72 32.55 4.05
CA PHE A 285 -12.02 33.98 4.08
C PHE A 285 -13.33 34.27 3.36
N THR A 286 -14.11 35.19 3.91
CA THR A 286 -15.25 35.80 3.23
C THR A 286 -14.77 36.67 2.05
N VAL A 287 -15.71 37.04 1.17
CA VAL A 287 -15.43 37.95 0.05
C VAL A 287 -14.89 39.28 0.55
N GLN A 288 -15.51 39.82 1.61
CA GLN A 288 -15.10 41.08 2.22
C GLN A 288 -13.70 40.99 2.84
N GLU A 289 -13.40 39.91 3.57
CA GLU A 289 -12.07 39.69 4.15
C GLU A 289 -10.99 39.54 3.06
N ARG A 290 -11.29 38.79 1.98
CA ARG A 290 -10.39 38.69 0.82
C ARG A 290 -10.06 40.07 0.25
N ASP A 291 -11.08 40.89 0.00
CA ASP A 291 -10.89 42.19 -0.64
C ASP A 291 -10.07 43.13 0.27
N ILE A 292 -10.33 43.12 1.58
CA ILE A 292 -9.52 43.86 2.57
C ILE A 292 -8.06 43.38 2.57
N ILE A 293 -7.83 42.06 2.51
CA ILE A 293 -6.47 41.51 2.47
C ILE A 293 -5.74 41.99 1.20
N ILE A 294 -6.40 41.91 0.04
CA ILE A 294 -5.80 42.34 -1.24
C ILE A 294 -5.47 43.85 -1.18
N GLU A 295 -6.42 44.67 -0.74
CA GLU A 295 -6.23 46.13 -0.60
C GLU A 295 -5.08 46.46 0.34
N ALA A 296 -4.97 45.78 1.49
CA ALA A 296 -3.87 45.98 2.43
C ALA A 296 -2.49 45.72 1.83
N TYR A 297 -2.35 44.75 0.91
CA TYR A 297 -1.08 44.52 0.20
C TYR A 297 -0.77 45.66 -0.78
N TYR A 298 -1.75 46.18 -1.49
CA TYR A 298 -1.57 47.31 -2.42
C TYR A 298 -1.26 48.62 -1.69
N GLU A 299 -1.86 48.84 -0.52
CA GLU A 299 -1.69 50.05 0.30
C GLU A 299 -0.53 49.98 1.30
N SER A 300 0.14 48.83 1.41
CA SER A 300 1.24 48.66 2.37
C SER A 300 2.35 49.68 2.14
N ASP A 301 2.91 50.21 3.24
CA ASP A 301 4.12 51.05 3.20
C ASP A 301 5.36 50.28 2.77
N GLN A 302 5.36 48.94 2.89
CA GLN A 302 6.48 48.08 2.50
C GLN A 302 6.47 47.79 1.00
N GLU A 303 7.56 48.13 0.32
CA GLU A 303 7.69 47.95 -1.13
C GLU A 303 7.56 46.47 -1.56
N CYS A 304 8.14 45.55 -0.79
CA CYS A 304 8.06 44.12 -1.09
C CYS A 304 6.62 43.58 -1.05
N GLU A 305 5.80 44.07 -0.12
CA GLU A 305 4.39 43.67 0.00
C GLU A 305 3.59 44.22 -1.19
N ARG A 306 3.77 45.50 -1.55
CA ARG A 306 3.13 46.09 -2.75
C ARG A 306 3.50 45.36 -4.03
N GLN A 307 4.77 44.99 -4.20
CA GLN A 307 5.21 44.21 -5.36
C GLN A 307 4.58 42.81 -5.42
N MET A 308 4.23 42.23 -4.27
CA MET A 308 3.54 40.93 -4.18
C MET A 308 2.02 41.03 -4.35
N ALA A 309 1.41 42.21 -4.24
CA ALA A 309 -0.04 42.37 -4.26
C ALA A 309 -0.73 41.72 -5.49
N PRO A 310 -0.23 41.87 -6.73
CA PRO A 310 -0.83 41.22 -7.89
C PRO A 310 -0.80 39.68 -7.81
N LEU A 311 0.23 39.11 -7.20
CA LEU A 311 0.33 37.66 -6.99
C LEU A 311 -0.70 37.20 -5.96
N ILE A 312 -0.84 37.91 -4.83
CA ILE A 312 -1.83 37.58 -3.79
C ILE A 312 -3.25 37.65 -4.35
N GLU A 313 -3.57 38.71 -5.08
CA GLU A 313 -4.85 38.84 -5.79
C GLU A 313 -5.09 37.69 -6.76
N PHE A 314 -4.09 37.36 -7.60
CA PHE A 314 -4.17 36.25 -8.54
C PHE A 314 -4.44 34.91 -7.84
N LEU A 315 -3.77 34.63 -6.72
CA LEU A 315 -3.99 33.40 -5.93
C LEU A 315 -5.41 33.33 -5.37
N PHE A 316 -5.96 34.45 -4.88
CA PHE A 316 -7.34 34.50 -4.40
C PHE A 316 -8.38 34.32 -5.51
N LEU A 317 -8.14 34.89 -6.69
CA LEU A 317 -9.08 34.85 -7.80
C LEU A 317 -9.07 33.49 -8.54
N THR A 318 -7.93 32.80 -8.55
CA THR A 318 -7.77 31.54 -9.28
C THR A 318 -7.82 30.30 -8.39
N GLY A 319 -7.48 30.43 -7.11
CA GLY A 319 -7.33 29.30 -6.20
C GLY A 319 -6.15 28.37 -6.54
N CYS A 320 -5.24 28.78 -7.42
CA CYS A 320 -4.06 27.98 -7.75
C CYS A 320 -3.06 27.96 -6.58
N ARG A 321 -2.19 26.95 -6.55
CA ARG A 321 -1.11 26.86 -5.57
C ARG A 321 0.00 27.85 -5.92
N PRO A 322 0.76 28.39 -4.95
CA PRO A 322 1.89 29.27 -5.24
C PRO A 322 2.88 28.68 -6.25
N GLY A 323 3.22 27.39 -6.14
CA GLY A 323 4.10 26.72 -7.10
C GLY A 323 3.55 26.65 -8.53
N GLU A 324 2.22 26.59 -8.70
CA GLU A 324 1.55 26.62 -10.00
C GLU A 324 1.59 28.04 -10.59
N ALA A 325 1.38 29.07 -9.76
CA ALA A 325 1.51 30.47 -10.17
C ALA A 325 2.93 30.82 -10.61
N PHE A 326 3.95 30.39 -9.87
CA PHE A 326 5.36 30.64 -10.22
C PHE A 326 5.83 29.88 -11.47
N ALA A 327 5.22 28.74 -11.79
CA ALA A 327 5.54 27.96 -12.98
C ALA A 327 4.77 28.41 -14.24
N LEU A 328 3.90 29.41 -14.11
CA LEU A 328 3.06 29.89 -15.20
C LEU A 328 3.91 30.58 -16.28
N VAL A 329 3.71 30.18 -17.55
CA VAL A 329 4.29 30.86 -18.71
C VAL A 329 3.21 31.40 -19.62
N TRP A 330 3.54 32.35 -20.49
CA TRP A 330 2.57 32.99 -21.40
C TRP A 330 1.79 31.99 -22.27
N ASP A 331 2.43 30.89 -22.68
CA ASP A 331 1.76 29.82 -23.44
C ASP A 331 0.59 29.18 -22.69
N ASN A 332 0.55 29.25 -21.36
CA ASN A 332 -0.54 28.73 -20.54
C ASN A 332 -1.75 29.67 -20.45
N VAL A 333 -1.61 30.94 -20.83
CA VAL A 333 -2.68 31.94 -20.71
C VAL A 333 -3.40 32.06 -22.06
N LYS A 334 -4.63 31.54 -22.14
CA LYS A 334 -5.44 31.55 -23.36
C LYS A 334 -6.44 32.68 -23.31
N PHE A 335 -5.96 33.90 -23.55
CA PHE A 335 -6.79 35.12 -23.54
C PHE A 335 -8.02 35.01 -24.45
N GLU A 336 -7.85 34.43 -25.63
CA GLU A 336 -8.93 34.23 -26.60
C GLU A 336 -10.08 33.37 -26.05
N ASN A 337 -9.76 32.45 -25.15
CA ASN A 337 -10.70 31.47 -24.61
C ASN A 337 -11.06 31.74 -23.14
N GLY A 338 -10.48 32.79 -22.53
CA GLY A 338 -10.74 33.18 -21.15
C GLY A 338 -10.33 32.15 -20.10
N PHE A 339 -9.31 31.32 -20.34
CA PHE A 339 -8.84 30.35 -19.34
C PHE A 339 -7.32 30.33 -19.18
N ILE A 340 -6.88 29.87 -18.01
CA ILE A 340 -5.48 29.67 -17.64
C ILE A 340 -5.26 28.18 -17.43
N TRP A 341 -4.21 27.63 -18.05
CA TRP A 341 -3.89 26.22 -17.92
C TRP A 341 -2.70 25.96 -17.01
N PHE A 342 -2.97 25.56 -15.76
CA PHE A 342 -1.94 25.11 -14.82
C PHE A 342 -1.52 23.66 -15.14
N ASN A 343 -0.35 23.49 -15.75
CA ASN A 343 0.19 22.17 -16.13
C ASN A 343 1.58 21.86 -15.55
N LYS A 344 2.13 22.76 -14.73
CA LYS A 344 3.41 22.65 -14.04
C LYS A 344 3.29 23.20 -12.63
N SER A 345 4.17 22.76 -11.74
CA SER A 345 4.40 23.36 -10.42
C SER A 345 5.90 23.47 -10.20
N TYR A 346 6.33 24.57 -9.61
CA TYR A 346 7.69 24.76 -9.11
C TYR A 346 7.94 23.96 -7.83
#